data_AF-A0A932UAS1-F1
#
_entry.id   AF-A0A932UAS1-F1
#
_cell.length_a   1.000
_cell.length_b   1.000
_cell.length_c   1.000
_cell.angle_alpha   90.00
_cell.angle_beta   90.00
_cell.angle_gamma   90.00
#
_symmetry.space_group_name_H-M   'P 1'
#
loop_
_entity.id
_entity.type
_entity.pdbx_description
1 polymer ?
#
loop_
_entity_poly.entity_id
_entity_poly.type
_entity_poly.pdbx_seq_one_letter_code
_entity_poly.pdbx_strand_id
1 'polypeptide(L)' 'MPKLSREAVSEIAKYAGLELDESELDELQPQIEGLLAGLEKLNELPLKDVEPATIFTLQPE' A
#
# COMPACT_ATOMS: atom_id res chain seq x y z
N MET A 1 13.45 -4.63 -1.12
CA MET A 1 13.19 -3.17 -1.10
C MET A 1 12.55 -2.78 -2.41
N PRO A 2 11.21 -2.73 -2.43
CA PRO A 2 10.47 -2.26 -3.59
C PRO A 2 10.79 -0.77 -3.74
N LYS A 3 11.30 -0.38 -4.90
CA LYS A 3 11.35 1.04 -5.27
C LYS A 3 10.03 1.41 -5.88
N LEU A 4 9.29 2.32 -5.26
CA LEU A 4 8.15 2.93 -5.92
C LEU A 4 8.66 3.96 -6.91
N SER A 5 7.96 4.11 -8.03
CA SER A 5 8.12 5.30 -8.85
C SER A 5 7.26 6.43 -8.29
N ARG A 6 7.63 7.68 -8.59
CA ARG A 6 6.84 8.85 -8.20
C ARG A 6 5.43 8.78 -8.79
N GLU A 7 5.29 8.25 -10.00
CA GLU A 7 4.00 8.02 -10.66
C GLU A 7 3.13 7.04 -9.86
N ALA A 8 3.73 6.00 -9.27
CA ALA A 8 2.99 5.05 -8.43
C ALA A 8 2.46 5.71 -7.15
N VAL A 9 3.24 6.59 -6.53
CA VAL A 9 2.80 7.36 -5.35
C VAL A 9 1.67 8.32 -5.71
N SER A 10 1.77 8.99 -6.86
CA SER A 10 0.72 9.87 -7.38
C SER A 10 -0.59 9.12 -7.66
N GLU A 11 -0.52 7.93 -8.27
CA GLU A 11 -1.72 7.12 -8.50
C GLU A 11 -2.35 6.63 -7.18
N ILE A 12 -1.54 6.24 -6.18
CA ILE A 12 -2.04 5.90 -4.84
C ILE A 12 -2.78 7.08 -4.20
N ALA A 13 -2.20 8.29 -4.26
CA ALA A 13 -2.81 9.49 -3.72
C ALA A 13 -4.16 9.79 -4.40
N LYS A 14 -4.21 9.66 -5.73
CA LYS A 14 -5.43 9.83 -6.52
C LYS A 14 -6.52 8.83 -6.14
N TYR A 15 -6.20 7.55 -5.93
CA TYR A 15 -7.18 6.56 -5.46
C TYR A 15 -7.69 6.85 -4.05
N ALA A 16 -6.86 7.48 -3.21
CA ALA A 16 -7.26 7.94 -1.88
C ALA A 16 -8.04 9.26 -1.90
N GLY A 17 -8.20 9.90 -3.07
CA GLY A 17 -8.83 11.22 -3.19
C GLY A 17 -7.98 12.35 -2.61
N LEU A 18 -6.66 12.15 -2.53
CA LEU A 18 -5.70 13.15 -2.07
C LEU A 18 -5.10 13.89 -3.26
N GLU A 19 -5.15 15.22 -3.22
CA GLU A 19 -4.36 16.08 -4.10
C GLU A 19 -3.05 16.39 -3.39
N LEU A 20 -1.93 15.91 -3.95
CA LEU A 20 -0.59 16.13 -3.41
C LEU A 20 0.25 16.90 -4.42
N ASP A 21 1.04 17.85 -3.93
CA ASP A 21 2.05 18.51 -4.73
C ASP A 21 3.33 17.67 -4.86
N GLU A 22 4.25 18.17 -5.70
CA GLU A 22 5.51 17.51 -5.98
C GLU A 22 6.39 17.27 -4.74
N SER A 23 6.42 18.22 -3.80
CA SER A 23 7.19 18.08 -2.57
C SER A 23 6.57 17.06 -1.62
N GLU A 24 5.25 17.04 -1.54
CA GLU A 24 4.51 16.06 -0.73
C GLU A 24 4.66 14.63 -1.28
N LEU A 25 4.69 14.47 -2.61
CA LEU A 25 4.97 13.18 -3.25
C LEU A 25 6.37 12.66 -2.91
N ASP A 26 7.37 13.54 -2.91
CA ASP A 26 8.76 13.19 -2.59
C ASP A 26 8.93 12.83 -1.11
N GLU A 27 8.19 13.48 -0.22
CA GLU A 27 8.16 13.15 1.21
C GLU A 27 7.43 11.83 1.49
N LEU A 28 6.35 11.54 0.75
CA LEU A 28 5.51 10.37 0.97
C LEU A 28 6.14 9.09 0.41
N GLN A 29 6.85 9.17 -0.72
CA GLN A 29 7.47 8.03 -1.38
C GLN A 29 8.30 7.14 -0.43
N PRO A 30 9.32 7.65 0.29
CA PRO A 30 10.15 6.82 1.17
C PRO A 30 9.36 6.22 2.35
N GLN A 31 8.28 6.87 2.78
CA GLN A 31 7.43 6.36 3.86
C GLN A 31 6.64 5.13 3.40
N ILE A 32 6.06 5.18 2.20
CA ILE A 32 5.36 4.04 1.58
C ILE A 32 6.34 2.90 1.31
N GLU A 33 7.53 3.20 0.78
CA GLU A 33 8.57 2.20 0.54
C GLU A 33 8.97 1.47 1.84
N GLY A 34 9.10 2.20 2.95
CA GLY A 34 9.37 1.63 4.27
C GLY A 34 8.25 0.69 4.75
N LEU A 35 6.99 1.08 4.57
CA LEU A 35 5.83 0.24 4.92
C LEU A 35 5.80 -1.05 4.10
N LEU A 36 5.99 -0.94 2.78
CA LEU A 36 6.00 -2.10 1.87
C LEU A 36 7.15 -3.05 2.17
N ALA A 37 8.33 -2.52 2.50
CA ALA A 37 9.46 -3.34 2.95
C ALA A 37 9.12 -4.12 4.24
N GLY A 38 8.34 -3.54 5.14
CA GLY A 38 7.82 -4.24 6.33
C GLY A 38 6.88 -5.41 5.97
N LEU A 39 6.07 -5.24 4.92
CA LEU A 39 5.15 -6.27 4.43
C LEU A 39 5.85 -7.40 3.66
N GLU A 40 7.08 -7.21 3.14
CA GLU A 40 7.84 -8.27 2.48
C GLU A 40 7.98 -9.52 3.37
N LYS A 41 8.04 -9.34 4.70
CA LYS A 41 8.10 -10.44 5.68
C LYS A 41 6.83 -11.31 5.71
N LEU A 42 5.69 -10.79 5.27
CA LEU A 42 4.45 -11.56 5.20
C LEU A 42 4.53 -12.67 4.14
N ASN A 43 5.39 -12.52 3.12
CA ASN A 43 5.60 -13.54 2.10
C ASN A 43 6.28 -14.81 2.64
N GLU A 44 6.91 -14.72 3.81
CA GLU A 44 7.59 -15.84 4.47
C GLU A 44 6.62 -16.68 5.33
N LEU A 45 5.38 -16.23 5.49
CA LEU A 45 4.39 -16.92 6.31
C LEU A 45 3.90 -18.19 5.60
N PRO A 46 3.74 -19.31 6.32
CA PRO A 46 3.19 -20.55 5.77
C PRO A 46 1.67 -20.41 5.63
N LEU A 47 1.22 -19.82 4.52
CA LEU A 47 -0.21 -19.56 4.24
C LEU A 47 -0.89 -20.70 3.48
N LYS A 48 -0.19 -21.82 3.26
CA LYS A 48 -0.77 -22.98 2.59
C LYS A 48 -1.92 -23.52 3.44
N ASP A 49 -3.09 -23.70 2.82
CA ASP A 49 -4.30 -24.25 3.45
C ASP A 49 -4.90 -23.33 4.54
N VAL A 50 -4.60 -22.03 4.50
CA VAL A 50 -5.20 -21.01 5.38
C VAL A 50 -6.27 -20.21 4.62
N GLU A 51 -7.51 -20.23 5.11
CA GLU A 51 -8.60 -19.43 4.57
C GLU A 51 -8.51 -17.96 5.04
N PRO A 52 -8.68 -16.97 4.14
CA PRO A 52 -8.73 -15.56 4.53
C PRO A 52 -9.90 -15.26 5.47
N ALA A 53 -9.61 -14.71 6.65
CA ALA A 53 -10.64 -14.21 7.54
C ALA A 53 -11.16 -12.84 7.05
N THR A 54 -12.42 -12.77 6.65
CA THR A 54 -13.09 -11.51 6.28
C THR A 54 -13.76 -10.91 7.52
N ILE A 55 -13.21 -9.80 8.01
CA ILE A 55 -13.70 -9.07 9.20
C ILE A 55 -14.74 -7.99 8.87
N PHE A 56 -15.00 -7.75 7.58
CA PHE A 56 -15.97 -6.76 7.12
C PHE A 56 -16.83 -7.36 5.99
N THR A 57 -18.15 -7.35 6.16
CA THR A 57 -19.11 -7.54 5.09
C THR A 57 -19.36 -6.20 4.41
N LEU A 58 -19.00 -6.07 3.13
CA LEU A 58 -19.41 -4.94 2.30
C LEU A 58 -20.94 -4.97 2.19
N GLN A 59 -21.63 -4.08 2.89
CA GLN A 59 -23.05 -3.86 2.67
C GLN A 59 -23.19 -3.01 1.40
N PRO A 60 -23.85 -3.51 0.34
CA PRO A 60 -24.20 -2.68 -0.80
C PRO A 60 -25.30 -1.68 -0.37
N GLU A 61 -25.10 -0.40 -0.66
CA GLU A 61 -26.14 0.65 -0.61
C GLU A 61 -27.19 0.47 -1.71
#